data_AF-A0A426SLY4-F1
#
_entry.id   AF-A0A426SLY4-F1
#
_cell.length_a   1.000
_cell.length_b   1.000
_cell.length_c   1.000
_cell.angle_alpha   90.00
_cell.angle_beta   90.00
_cell.angle_gamma   90.00
#
_symmetry.space_group_name_H-M   'P 1'
#
loop_
_entity.id
_entity.type
_entity.pdbx_description
1 polymer ?
#
loop_
_entity_poly.entity_id
_entity_poly.type
_entity_poly.pdbx_seq_one_letter_code
_entity_poly.pdbx_strand_id
1 'polypeptide(L)'
;MGIVGSLLAACGLGGRSDVGAVQDALRTAVEALPEHLDGLVQFQDSTNAGTTIGGVLVLAGEDRAGVEQSLLTVLETVSRTYREQPGVRRAFVRIEAHPEGDAATRVLAADVVEPASGANVTTDDLEAQLGG
;
A
#
# COMPACT_ATOMS: atom_id res chain seq x y z
N MET A 1 -39.67 -21.28 -25.30
CA MET A 1 -38.21 -21.50 -25.36
C MET A 1 -37.57 -20.45 -24.45
N GLY A 2 -37.52 -20.58 -23.13
CA GLY A 2 -36.93 -21.68 -22.36
C GLY A 2 -35.56 -21.22 -21.86
N ILE A 3 -35.56 -20.42 -20.78
CA ILE A 3 -34.35 -19.87 -20.13
C ILE A 3 -33.61 -21.03 -19.48
N VAL A 4 -32.34 -21.25 -19.85
CA VAL A 4 -31.40 -22.01 -19.01
C VAL A 4 -30.11 -21.22 -18.95
N GLY A 5 -30.12 -20.20 -18.08
CA GLY A 5 -28.92 -19.57 -17.57
C GLY A 5 -28.15 -20.59 -16.74
N SER A 6 -27.01 -21.02 -17.25
CA SER A 6 -26.04 -21.82 -16.49
C SER A 6 -24.87 -20.91 -16.09
N LEU A 7 -25.14 -20.01 -15.15
CA LEU A 7 -24.12 -19.24 -14.43
C LEU A 7 -24.00 -19.80 -13.01
N LEU A 8 -23.49 -21.02 -12.88
CA LEU A 8 -23.25 -21.67 -11.59
C LEU A 8 -21.95 -22.48 -11.64
N ALA A 9 -20.82 -21.79 -11.49
CA ALA A 9 -19.58 -22.31 -10.90
C ALA A 9 -18.55 -21.18 -10.66
N ALA A 10 -18.90 -20.17 -9.86
CA ALA A 10 -17.92 -19.34 -9.17
C ALA A 10 -18.00 -19.65 -7.67
N CYS A 11 -17.81 -20.92 -7.33
CA CYS A 11 -17.72 -21.38 -5.95
C CYS A 11 -16.23 -21.56 -5.61
N GLY A 12 -15.68 -20.65 -4.80
CA GLY A 12 -14.66 -21.04 -3.82
C GLY A 12 -13.19 -21.12 -4.24
N LEU A 13 -12.71 -20.27 -5.14
CA LEU A 13 -11.27 -19.96 -5.20
C LEU A 13 -11.06 -18.52 -4.74
N GLY A 14 -10.57 -18.36 -3.50
CA GLY A 14 -9.85 -17.16 -3.12
C GLY A 14 -8.66 -17.01 -4.05
N GLY A 15 -8.87 -16.30 -5.15
CA GLY A 15 -7.87 -16.03 -6.17
C GLY A 15 -6.73 -15.26 -5.52
N ARG A 16 -5.50 -15.67 -5.79
CA ARG A 16 -4.32 -14.91 -5.39
C ARG A 16 -4.34 -13.55 -6.08
N SER A 17 -3.77 -12.55 -5.42
CA SER A 17 -3.61 -11.21 -5.99
C SER A 17 -2.93 -11.29 -7.35
N ASP A 18 -3.46 -10.58 -8.34
CA ASP A 18 -2.73 -10.35 -9.58
C ASP A 18 -1.60 -9.34 -9.30
N VAL A 19 -0.39 -9.85 -9.13
CA VAL A 19 0.77 -9.03 -8.73
C VAL A 19 0.99 -7.86 -9.68
N GLY A 20 0.81 -8.06 -10.99
CA GLY A 20 0.98 -7.00 -11.97
C GLY A 20 -0.09 -5.92 -11.82
N ALA A 21 -1.35 -6.33 -11.74
CA ALA A 21 -2.46 -5.39 -11.60
C ALA A 21 -2.38 -4.60 -10.27
N VAL A 22 -2.05 -5.27 -9.16
CA VAL A 22 -1.91 -4.60 -7.85
C VAL A 22 -0.72 -3.64 -7.86
N GLN A 23 0.43 -4.04 -8.41
CA GLN A 23 1.60 -3.19 -8.56
C GLN A 23 1.28 -1.94 -9.39
N ASP A 24 0.57 -2.09 -10.50
CA ASP A 24 0.21 -0.98 -11.39
C ASP A 24 -0.80 -0.04 -10.74
N ALA A 25 -1.80 -0.58 -10.04
CA ALA A 25 -2.79 0.21 -9.31
C ALA A 25 -2.12 1.05 -8.21
N LEU A 26 -1.28 0.43 -7.38
CA LEU A 26 -0.56 1.11 -6.29
C LEU A 26 0.36 2.20 -6.81
N ARG A 27 1.15 1.90 -7.84
CA ARG A 27 2.06 2.87 -8.47
C ARG A 27 1.27 4.07 -9.02
N THR A 28 0.24 3.80 -9.81
CA THR A 28 -0.58 4.85 -10.44
C THR A 28 -1.24 5.75 -9.39
N ALA A 29 -1.75 5.16 -8.30
CA ALA A 29 -2.39 5.91 -7.24
C ALA A 29 -1.42 6.81 -6.48
N VAL A 30 -0.19 6.33 -6.21
CA VAL A 30 0.82 7.11 -5.48
C VAL A 30 1.45 8.19 -6.36
N GLU A 31 1.79 7.90 -7.61
CA GLU A 31 2.34 8.88 -8.56
C GLU A 31 1.34 10.00 -8.90
N ALA A 32 0.04 9.77 -8.69
CA ALA A 32 -0.99 10.79 -8.86
C ALA A 32 -1.10 11.77 -7.68
N LEU A 33 -0.44 11.49 -6.55
CA LEU A 33 -0.48 12.36 -5.37
C LEU A 33 0.43 13.56 -5.55
N PRO A 34 -0.02 14.79 -5.20
CA PRO A 34 0.85 15.96 -5.22
C PRO A 34 2.01 15.87 -4.22
N GLU A 35 1.88 15.02 -3.20
CA GLU A 35 2.94 14.74 -2.23
C GLU A 35 4.08 13.89 -2.82
N HIS A 36 3.87 13.15 -3.90
CA HIS A 36 4.88 12.30 -4.52
C HIS A 36 5.77 13.10 -5.47
N LEU A 37 7.09 13.02 -5.28
CA LEU A 37 8.07 13.70 -6.14
C LEU A 37 8.91 12.69 -6.94
N ASP A 38 9.35 11.61 -6.30
CA ASP A 38 10.14 10.54 -6.94
C ASP A 38 10.08 9.24 -6.13
N GLY A 39 10.66 8.17 -6.66
CA GLY A 39 10.68 6.84 -6.07
C GLY A 39 9.48 5.99 -6.44
N LEU A 40 9.54 4.69 -6.14
CA LEU A 40 8.53 3.72 -6.57
C LEU A 40 8.03 2.89 -5.39
N VAL A 41 6.71 2.75 -5.33
CA VAL A 41 6.06 1.71 -4.52
C VAL A 41 6.17 0.38 -5.26
N GLN A 42 6.47 -0.67 -4.50
CA GLN A 42 6.63 -2.03 -4.96
C GLN A 42 5.69 -2.96 -4.21
N PHE A 43 5.05 -3.85 -4.94
CA PHE A 43 4.20 -4.91 -4.42
C PHE A 43 4.85 -6.26 -4.66
N GLN A 44 4.96 -7.06 -3.61
CA GLN A 44 5.48 -8.42 -3.67
C GLN A 44 4.51 -9.34 -2.95
N ASP A 45 4.13 -10.42 -3.64
CA ASP A 45 3.29 -11.46 -3.05
C ASP A 45 3.97 -12.83 -3.14
N SER A 46 4.56 -13.27 -2.03
CA SER A 46 5.30 -14.54 -1.92
C SER A 46 4.54 -15.57 -1.11
N THR A 47 4.53 -16.83 -1.56
CA THR A 47 3.86 -17.92 -0.82
C THR A 47 4.52 -18.14 0.55
N ASN A 48 5.84 -17.99 0.63
CA ASN A 48 6.62 -18.34 1.82
C ASN A 48 6.98 -17.12 2.68
N ALA A 49 7.13 -15.95 2.05
CA ALA A 49 7.54 -14.72 2.75
C ALA A 49 6.36 -13.77 3.05
N GLY A 50 5.14 -14.13 2.63
CA GLY A 50 3.96 -13.29 2.78
C GLY A 50 3.86 -12.19 1.71
N THR A 51 3.02 -11.20 1.96
CA THR A 51 2.79 -10.06 1.08
C THR A 51 3.43 -8.82 1.65
N THR A 52 4.10 -8.02 0.81
CA THR A 52 4.76 -6.79 1.22
C THR A 52 4.47 -5.69 0.21
N ILE A 53 4.15 -4.51 0.72
CA ILE A 53 4.14 -3.25 -0.02
C ILE A 53 5.31 -2.44 0.54
N GLY A 54 6.26 -2.04 -0.30
CA GLY A 54 7.43 -1.29 0.16
C GLY A 54 7.95 -0.32 -0.87
N GLY A 55 8.89 0.53 -0.47
CA GLY A 55 9.46 1.53 -1.36
C GLY A 55 10.15 2.61 -0.57
N VAL A 56 11.08 3.30 -1.22
CA VAL A 56 11.68 4.54 -0.70
C VAL A 56 11.21 5.65 -1.62
N LEU A 57 10.50 6.61 -1.06
CA LEU A 57 9.86 7.70 -1.80
C LEU A 57 10.50 9.04 -1.45
N VAL A 58 10.59 9.90 -2.44
CA VAL A 58 10.84 11.33 -2.22
C VAL A 58 9.49 11.99 -2.14
N LEU A 59 9.18 12.59 -0.99
CA LEU A 59 7.89 13.25 -0.76
C LEU A 59 8.06 14.75 -0.52
N ALA A 60 6.99 15.49 -0.76
CA ALA A 60 6.90 16.90 -0.41
C ALA A 60 7.07 17.11 1.11
N GLY A 61 7.66 18.25 1.47
CA GLY A 61 7.97 18.60 2.86
C GLY A 61 9.40 19.10 2.99
N GLU A 62 9.60 20.19 3.75
CA GLU A 62 10.94 20.78 3.98
C GLU A 62 11.65 20.16 5.19
N ASP A 63 10.90 19.51 6.07
CA ASP A 63 11.41 18.91 7.30
C ASP A 63 10.71 17.57 7.58
N ARG A 64 11.13 16.93 8.68
CA ARG A 64 10.60 15.63 9.10
C ARG A 64 9.08 15.66 9.28
N ALA A 65 8.53 16.71 9.89
CA ALA A 65 7.11 16.78 10.19
C ALA A 65 6.28 16.95 8.89
N GLY A 66 6.78 17.74 7.93
CA GLY A 66 6.17 17.85 6.61
C GLY A 66 6.13 16.50 5.87
N VAL A 67 7.25 15.77 5.89
CA VAL A 67 7.35 14.45 5.25
C VAL A 67 6.48 13.41 5.95
N GLU A 68 6.34 13.48 7.29
CA GLU A 68 5.41 12.63 8.05
C GLU A 68 3.96 12.83 7.59
N GLN A 69 3.52 14.08 7.41
CA GLN A 69 2.17 14.37 6.89
C GLN A 69 1.98 13.85 5.46
N SER A 70 2.97 14.08 4.58
CA SER A 70 2.91 13.55 3.22
C SER A 70 2.90 12.02 3.19
N LEU A 71 3.67 11.37 4.06
CA LEU A 71 3.68 9.92 4.18
C LEU A 71 2.33 9.38 4.66
N LEU A 72 1.64 10.06 5.58
CA LEU A 72 0.28 9.67 6.00
C LEU A 72 -0.70 9.65 4.81
N THR A 73 -0.69 10.68 3.96
CA THR A 73 -1.53 10.74 2.74
C THR A 73 -1.21 9.58 1.79
N VAL A 74 0.07 9.28 1.59
CA VAL A 74 0.51 8.14 0.78
C VAL A 74 0.04 6.82 1.37
N LEU A 75 0.20 6.60 2.68
CA LEU A 75 -0.21 5.36 3.36
C LEU A 75 -1.73 5.16 3.32
N GLU A 76 -2.51 6.22 3.52
CA GLU A 76 -3.97 6.17 3.37
C GLU A 76 -4.37 5.75 1.94
N THR A 77 -3.74 6.38 0.94
CA THR A 77 -3.99 6.06 -0.48
C THR A 77 -3.60 4.63 -0.82
N VAL A 78 -2.44 4.17 -0.36
CA VAL A 78 -1.98 2.79 -0.52
C VAL A 78 -2.97 1.81 0.11
N SER A 79 -3.44 2.08 1.33
CA SER A 79 -4.40 1.23 2.04
C SER A 79 -5.71 1.08 1.25
N ARG A 80 -6.30 2.21 0.85
CA ARG A 80 -7.55 2.24 0.08
C ARG A 80 -7.41 1.51 -1.25
N THR A 81 -6.40 1.89 -2.05
CA THR A 81 -6.16 1.29 -3.38
C THR A 81 -5.87 -0.20 -3.28
N TYR A 82 -5.12 -0.63 -2.27
CA TYR A 82 -4.81 -2.04 -2.06
C TYR A 82 -6.07 -2.86 -1.76
N ARG A 83 -6.92 -2.38 -0.85
CA ARG A 83 -8.14 -3.08 -0.42
C ARG A 83 -9.17 -3.23 -1.55
N GLU A 84 -9.21 -2.30 -2.49
CA GLU A 84 -10.06 -2.36 -3.67
C GLU A 84 -9.64 -3.47 -4.66
N GLN A 85 -8.43 -4.01 -4.53
CA GLN A 85 -7.95 -5.06 -5.43
C GLN A 85 -8.54 -6.44 -5.06
N PRO A 86 -8.93 -7.25 -6.05
CA PRO A 86 -9.44 -8.59 -5.77
C PRO A 86 -8.34 -9.53 -5.27
N GLY A 87 -8.68 -10.37 -4.27
CA GLY A 87 -7.78 -11.45 -3.83
C GLY A 87 -6.55 -10.99 -3.06
N VAL A 88 -6.56 -9.78 -2.53
CA VAL A 88 -5.52 -9.29 -1.62
C VAL A 88 -5.67 -9.89 -0.23
N ARG A 89 -4.54 -10.00 0.47
CA ARG A 89 -4.44 -10.48 1.86
C ARG A 89 -3.68 -9.43 2.66
N ARG A 90 -3.65 -9.55 3.99
CA ARG A 90 -2.83 -8.65 4.82
C ARG A 90 -1.40 -8.58 4.28
N ALA A 91 -0.93 -7.36 4.04
CA ALA A 91 0.44 -7.09 3.61
C ALA A 91 1.20 -6.33 4.69
N PHE A 92 2.51 -6.61 4.79
CA PHE A 92 3.42 -5.75 5.54
C PHE A 92 3.71 -4.48 4.75
N VAL A 93 3.75 -3.35 5.43
CA VAL A 93 4.00 -2.04 4.83
C VAL A 93 5.38 -1.55 5.26
N ARG A 94 6.27 -1.43 4.28
CA ARG A 94 7.68 -1.04 4.42
C ARG A 94 8.00 0.13 3.50
N ILE A 95 7.13 1.13 3.55
CA ILE A 95 7.32 2.39 2.83
C ILE A 95 8.11 3.32 3.73
N GLU A 96 9.14 3.92 3.15
CA GLU A 96 9.97 4.94 3.75
C GLU A 96 9.90 6.19 2.87
N ALA A 97 9.99 7.35 3.49
CA ALA A 97 9.99 8.63 2.79
C ALA A 97 11.09 9.55 3.30
N HIS A 98 11.55 10.45 2.45
CA HIS A 98 12.45 11.52 2.82
C HIS A 98 12.19 12.76 1.93
N PRO A 99 12.59 13.96 2.36
CA PRO A 99 12.47 15.15 1.53
C PRO A 99 13.45 15.13 0.35
N GLU A 100 13.19 15.94 -0.67
CA GLU A 100 14.09 16.08 -1.81
C GLU A 100 15.48 16.58 -1.36
N GLY A 101 16.54 15.90 -1.82
CA GLY A 101 17.91 16.28 -1.52
C GLY A 101 18.42 15.93 -0.11
N ASP A 102 17.59 15.40 0.78
CA ASP A 102 18.00 14.98 2.14
C ASP A 102 17.44 13.60 2.55
N ALA A 103 18.16 12.55 2.15
CA ALA A 103 17.83 11.18 2.55
C ALA A 103 18.12 10.86 4.03
N ALA A 104 18.81 11.74 4.77
CA ALA A 104 19.09 11.50 6.18
C ALA A 104 17.86 11.76 7.06
N THR A 105 16.97 12.66 6.63
CA THR A 105 15.67 12.93 7.25
C THR A 105 14.63 11.90 6.80
N ARG A 106 14.94 10.62 7.05
CA ARG A 106 14.06 9.51 6.68
C ARG A 106 12.96 9.29 7.71
N VAL A 107 11.76 9.07 7.21
CA VAL A 107 10.55 8.74 7.96
C VAL A 107 10.08 7.35 7.51
N LEU A 108 9.80 6.47 8.47
CA LEU A 108 9.28 5.13 8.23
C LEU A 108 7.77 5.09 8.39
N ALA A 109 7.09 4.14 7.75
CA ALA A 109 5.68 3.88 8.02
C ALA A 109 5.38 3.69 9.52
N ALA A 110 6.29 3.01 10.25
CA ALA A 110 6.17 2.79 11.69
C ALA A 110 6.39 4.05 12.55
N ASP A 111 6.94 5.12 11.97
CA ASP A 111 7.09 6.41 12.68
C ASP A 111 5.77 7.20 12.71
N VAL A 112 4.86 6.93 11.75
CA VAL A 112 3.60 7.67 11.57
C VAL A 112 2.35 6.85 11.85
N VAL A 113 2.45 5.52 11.78
CA VAL A 113 1.38 4.58 12.13
C VAL A 113 1.93 3.56 13.11
N GLU A 114 1.27 3.42 14.26
CA GLU A 114 1.70 2.47 15.29
C GLU A 114 1.33 1.04 14.87
N PRO A 115 2.29 0.09 14.78
CA PRO A 115 1.95 -1.32 14.52
C PRO A 115 1.13 -1.91 15.67
N ALA A 116 0.00 -2.57 15.40
CA ALA A 116 -0.77 -3.23 16.46
C ALA A 116 -0.04 -4.44 17.06
N SER A 117 0.94 -5.02 16.35
CA SER A 117 1.76 -6.13 16.83
C SER A 117 3.11 -6.18 16.16
N GLY A 118 4.17 -6.34 16.97
CA GLY A 118 5.55 -6.45 16.48
C GLY A 118 6.10 -5.10 16.02
N ALA A 119 7.03 -5.13 15.06
CA ALA A 119 7.76 -3.94 14.61
C ALA A 119 7.36 -3.45 13.21
N ASN A 120 6.38 -4.09 12.55
CA ASN A 120 6.04 -3.77 11.16
C ASN A 120 4.57 -3.36 11.06
N VAL A 121 4.33 -2.21 10.44
CA VAL A 121 2.99 -1.79 10.03
C VAL A 121 2.43 -2.77 9.00
N THR A 122 1.14 -3.02 9.06
CA THR A 122 0.39 -3.83 8.10
C THR A 122 -0.75 -3.02 7.49
N THR A 123 -1.31 -3.52 6.39
CA THR A 123 -2.51 -2.91 5.77
C THR A 123 -3.69 -2.83 6.73
N ASP A 124 -3.81 -3.75 7.68
CA ASP A 124 -4.86 -3.74 8.70
C ASP A 124 -4.61 -2.62 9.73
N ASP A 125 -3.35 -2.32 10.06
CA ASP A 125 -3.00 -1.19 10.95
C ASP A 125 -3.34 0.15 10.27
N LEU A 126 -3.06 0.27 8.96
CA LEU A 126 -3.43 1.42 8.16
C LEU A 126 -4.95 1.60 8.12
N GLU A 127 -5.71 0.52 7.90
CA GLU A 127 -7.18 0.56 7.90
C GLU A 127 -7.73 1.01 9.26
N ALA A 128 -7.20 0.46 10.36
CA ALA A 128 -7.67 0.77 11.71
C ALA A 128 -7.43 2.24 12.12
N GLN A 129 -6.36 2.86 11.63
CA GLN A 129 -5.93 4.20 12.06
C GLN A 129 -6.25 5.31 11.06
N LEU A 130 -6.25 5.00 9.76
CA LEU A 130 -6.44 5.98 8.69
C LEU A 130 -7.80 5.82 7.98
N GLY A 131 -8.56 4.77 8.27
CA GLY A 131 -9.93 4.59 7.77
C GLY A 131 -10.01 4.31 6.27
N GLY A 132 -9.04 3.55 5.75
CA GLY A 132 -8.96 3.18 4.33
C GLY A 132 -10.26 2.71 3.70
#